data_AF-A0A537J8Z5-F1
#
_entry.id   AF-A0A537J8Z5-F1
#
_cell.length_a   1.000
_cell.length_b   1.000
_cell.length_c   1.000
_cell.angle_alpha   90.00
_cell.angle_beta   90.00
_cell.angle_gamma   90.00
#
_symmetry.space_group_name_H-M   'P 1'
#
loop_
_entity.id
_entity.type
_entity.pdbx_description
1 polymer ?
#
loop_
_entity_poly.entity_id
_entity_poly.type
_entity_poly.pdbx_seq_one_letter_code
_entity_poly.pdbx_strand_id
1 'polypeptide(L)'
;MVRLALLLLLPVVLAVRSGPGAAGSPAATASAYTIQGVLVTGEAAPGGGAFTQFSDPALNDRGDLAFAASTSAPGARYAVFLLKDGRLRSLAVAGRPAPTGGTFTVFNDVVLSARATVVFLGRTTDPVAHQGLYLARAGTVGAVVAAGQPAPAGGAFTDFANPTINGNDVVAFVGRMSRAAAEGIFTTGEGVPVLPGRQPCAERPGRPRLHRLHGPPRGVRGVRPRRRPPRAGRHHR
;
A
#
# COMPACT_ATOMS: atom_id res chain seq x y z
N MET A 1 65.49 -54.70 41.16
CA MET A 1 66.48 -53.67 41.56
C MET A 1 67.09 -53.17 40.27
N VAL A 2 67.11 -51.90 39.84
CA VAL A 2 67.09 -50.58 40.48
C VAL A 2 66.36 -49.59 39.56
N ARG A 3 65.80 -48.54 40.16
CA ARG A 3 64.99 -47.45 39.57
C ARG A 3 65.80 -46.51 38.66
N LEU A 4 65.17 -46.04 37.57
CA LEU A 4 65.64 -44.94 36.73
C LEU A 4 64.91 -43.65 37.15
N ALA A 5 65.66 -42.64 37.59
CA ALA A 5 65.15 -41.32 37.98
C ALA A 5 65.14 -40.38 36.76
N LEU A 6 63.97 -39.83 36.44
CA LEU A 6 63.76 -38.85 35.36
C LEU A 6 63.80 -37.44 35.96
N LEU A 7 64.73 -36.61 35.47
CA LEU A 7 64.93 -35.23 35.91
C LEU A 7 63.82 -34.30 35.37
N LEU A 8 63.23 -33.50 36.26
CA LEU A 8 62.29 -32.41 36.00
C LEU A 8 63.01 -31.15 35.48
N LEU A 9 62.46 -30.53 34.44
CA LEU A 9 62.69 -29.12 34.10
C LEU A 9 61.33 -28.45 33.83
N LEU A 10 60.89 -27.59 34.75
CA LEU A 10 59.72 -26.73 34.61
C LEU A 10 60.08 -25.50 33.74
N PRO A 11 59.28 -25.13 32.72
CA PRO A 11 59.46 -23.87 32.03
C PRO A 11 58.92 -22.70 32.87
N VAL A 12 59.73 -21.65 32.98
CA VAL A 12 59.40 -20.35 33.56
C VAL A 12 58.33 -19.67 32.69
N VAL A 13 57.23 -19.25 33.33
CA VAL A 13 56.13 -18.50 32.71
C VAL A 13 56.54 -17.04 32.56
N LEU A 14 56.57 -16.54 31.32
CA LEU A 14 56.66 -15.10 31.04
C LEU A 14 55.25 -14.58 30.70
N ALA A 15 54.62 -13.89 31.66
CA ALA A 15 53.34 -13.24 31.45
C ALA A 15 53.53 -11.94 30.64
N VAL A 16 53.05 -11.92 29.39
CA VAL A 16 52.82 -10.68 28.66
C VAL A 16 51.54 -10.04 29.19
N ARG A 17 51.66 -8.86 29.81
CA ARG A 17 50.53 -7.99 30.14
C ARG A 17 50.03 -7.33 28.86
N SER A 18 48.90 -7.78 28.34
CA SER A 18 48.11 -7.08 27.32
C SER A 18 47.41 -5.85 27.95
N GLY A 19 47.63 -4.67 27.37
CA GLY A 19 46.96 -3.43 27.77
C GLY A 19 45.48 -3.39 27.36
N PRO A 20 44.67 -2.49 27.94
CA PRO A 20 43.25 -2.37 27.63
C PRO A 20 43.10 -1.43 26.43
N GLY A 21 42.82 -1.96 25.24
CA GLY A 21 42.75 -1.08 24.07
C GLY A 21 42.51 -1.77 22.74
N ALA A 22 41.39 -2.48 22.63
CA ALA A 22 40.60 -2.59 21.40
C ALA A 22 39.37 -3.44 21.79
N ALA A 23 38.34 -2.76 22.29
CA ALA A 23 37.01 -3.35 22.27
C ALA A 23 36.74 -3.73 20.81
N GLY A 24 36.77 -5.02 20.53
CA GLY A 24 36.26 -5.53 19.26
C GLY A 24 34.87 -4.95 19.10
N SER A 25 34.68 -4.13 18.07
CA SER A 25 33.35 -3.77 17.62
C SER A 25 32.55 -5.06 17.58
N PRO A 26 31.34 -5.13 18.18
CA PRO A 26 30.51 -6.31 18.02
C PRO A 26 30.34 -6.47 16.52
N ALA A 27 30.94 -7.52 15.95
CA ALA A 27 30.68 -7.91 14.59
C ALA A 27 29.16 -8.15 14.57
N ALA A 28 28.43 -7.23 13.97
CA ALA A 28 27.01 -7.39 13.75
C ALA A 28 26.88 -8.65 12.91
N THR A 29 26.50 -9.76 13.55
CA THR A 29 26.17 -11.00 12.86
C THR A 29 24.93 -10.66 12.04
N ALA A 30 25.13 -10.25 10.79
CA ALA A 30 24.03 -10.08 9.87
C ALA A 30 23.28 -11.41 9.85
N SER A 31 21.99 -11.39 10.19
CA SER A 31 21.15 -12.57 10.08
C SER A 31 21.32 -13.12 8.67
N ALA A 32 21.87 -14.32 8.55
CA ALA A 32 21.98 -14.97 7.26
C ALA A 32 20.56 -15.30 6.78
N TYR A 33 20.13 -14.66 5.70
CA TYR A 33 18.89 -15.02 5.04
C TYR A 33 19.07 -16.39 4.38
N THR A 34 18.24 -17.37 4.72
CA THR A 34 18.17 -18.65 4.00
C THR A 34 17.18 -18.52 2.85
N ILE A 35 17.60 -18.95 1.65
CA ILE A 35 16.73 -19.01 0.48
C ILE A 35 15.97 -20.34 0.53
N GLN A 36 14.64 -20.28 0.51
CA GLN A 36 13.77 -21.45 0.47
C GLN A 36 12.85 -21.38 -0.75
N GLY A 37 12.80 -22.47 -1.53
CA GLY A 37 11.78 -22.63 -2.57
C GLY A 37 10.42 -22.91 -1.94
N VAL A 38 9.41 -22.13 -2.31
CA VAL A 38 8.01 -22.35 -1.87
C VAL A 38 7.24 -23.17 -2.92
N LEU A 39 7.41 -22.82 -4.20
CA LEU A 39 6.85 -23.51 -5.37
C LEU A 39 7.85 -23.37 -6.52
N VAL A 40 7.99 -24.41 -7.35
CA VAL A 40 8.74 -24.37 -8.61
C VAL A 40 7.91 -24.84 -9.80
N THR A 41 8.32 -24.44 -11.00
CA THR A 41 7.65 -24.86 -12.24
C THR A 41 7.75 -26.38 -12.40
N GLY A 42 6.70 -26.99 -12.94
CA GLY A 42 6.56 -28.45 -13.04
C GLY A 42 5.79 -29.08 -11.88
N GLU A 43 5.65 -28.39 -10.75
CA GLU A 43 4.74 -28.82 -9.69
C GLU A 43 3.26 -28.74 -10.11
N ALA A 44 2.44 -29.61 -9.54
CA ALA A 44 1.03 -29.71 -9.86
C ALA A 44 0.26 -28.43 -9.47
N ALA A 45 -0.56 -27.93 -10.39
CA ALA A 45 -1.42 -26.78 -10.14
C ALA A 45 -2.84 -27.21 -9.72
N PRO A 46 -3.52 -26.45 -8.84
CA PRO A 46 -4.94 -26.64 -8.59
C PRO A 46 -5.75 -26.56 -9.88
N GLY A 47 -6.64 -27.54 -10.11
CA GLY A 47 -7.42 -27.65 -11.34
C GLY A 47 -6.77 -28.50 -12.45
N GLY A 48 -5.59 -29.09 -12.19
CA GLY A 48 -4.88 -29.98 -13.09
C GLY A 48 -3.67 -29.34 -13.74
N GLY A 49 -2.91 -30.12 -14.50
CA GLY A 49 -1.66 -29.66 -15.11
C GLY A 49 -0.59 -29.27 -14.07
N ALA A 50 0.39 -28.51 -14.52
CA ALA A 50 1.54 -28.05 -13.73
C ALA A 50 1.79 -26.55 -13.92
N PHE A 51 2.43 -25.91 -12.95
CA PHE A 51 2.89 -24.53 -13.07
C PHE A 51 3.97 -24.41 -14.15
N THR A 52 3.83 -23.43 -15.03
CA THR A 52 4.78 -23.18 -16.11
C THR A 52 5.47 -21.82 -15.98
N GLN A 53 4.88 -20.89 -15.25
CA GLN A 53 5.43 -19.56 -14.97
C GLN A 53 4.74 -18.96 -13.74
N PHE A 54 5.45 -18.12 -12.99
CA PHE A 54 4.91 -17.36 -11.85
C PHE A 54 5.11 -15.86 -12.07
N SER A 55 4.21 -15.03 -11.52
CA SER A 55 4.32 -13.58 -11.46
C SER A 55 3.64 -13.03 -10.19
N ASP A 56 3.94 -11.78 -9.87
CA ASP A 56 3.25 -10.99 -8.84
C ASP A 56 3.16 -11.67 -7.45
N PRO A 57 4.26 -12.17 -6.87
CA PRO A 57 4.22 -12.74 -5.52
C PRO A 57 3.89 -11.66 -4.48
N ALA A 58 2.92 -11.92 -3.62
CA ALA A 58 2.51 -11.07 -2.51
C ALA A 58 2.46 -11.88 -1.21
N LEU A 59 3.26 -11.48 -0.23
CA LEU A 59 3.41 -12.15 1.07
C LEU A 59 2.85 -11.25 2.18
N ASN A 60 2.15 -11.84 3.15
CA ASN A 60 1.73 -11.12 4.36
C ASN A 60 2.49 -11.61 5.61
N ASP A 61 2.33 -10.89 6.73
CA ASP A 61 3.01 -11.21 8.00
C ASP A 61 2.65 -12.57 8.61
N ARG A 62 1.58 -13.21 8.12
CA ARG A 62 1.18 -14.58 8.54
C ARG A 62 1.90 -15.66 7.73
N GLY A 63 2.63 -15.29 6.70
CA GLY A 63 3.24 -16.21 5.75
C GLY A 63 2.29 -16.73 4.69
N ASP A 64 1.08 -16.16 4.57
CA ASP A 64 0.22 -16.45 3.42
C ASP A 64 0.85 -15.83 2.16
N LEU A 65 0.80 -16.54 1.05
CA LEU A 65 1.36 -16.12 -0.23
C LEU A 65 0.27 -16.13 -1.31
N ALA A 66 0.06 -14.99 -1.97
CA ALA A 66 -0.74 -14.90 -3.18
C ALA A 66 0.15 -14.63 -4.38
N PHE A 67 -0.24 -15.10 -5.56
CA PHE A 67 0.54 -14.92 -6.78
C PHE A 67 -0.33 -15.17 -8.01
N ALA A 68 0.10 -14.66 -9.16
CA ALA A 68 -0.41 -15.08 -10.46
C ALA A 68 0.52 -16.15 -11.06
N ALA A 69 -0.04 -17.08 -11.81
CA ALA A 69 0.76 -18.09 -12.49
C ALA A 69 0.11 -18.59 -13.77
N SER A 70 0.98 -19.03 -14.69
CA SER A 70 0.59 -19.80 -15.86
C SER A 70 0.59 -21.29 -15.54
N THR A 71 -0.35 -22.04 -16.13
CA THR A 71 -0.41 -23.50 -15.98
C THR A 71 -0.55 -24.21 -17.32
N SER A 72 -0.17 -25.49 -17.36
CA SER A 72 -0.42 -26.37 -18.50
C SER A 72 -1.85 -26.93 -18.54
N ALA A 73 -2.72 -26.53 -17.62
CA ALA A 73 -4.11 -26.99 -17.58
C ALA A 73 -4.90 -26.50 -18.82
N PRO A 74 -5.63 -27.39 -19.51
CA PRO A 74 -6.53 -27.00 -20.59
C PRO A 74 -7.56 -25.97 -20.11
N GLY A 75 -7.67 -24.84 -20.79
CA GLY A 75 -8.65 -23.80 -20.48
C GLY A 75 -8.39 -22.98 -19.21
N ALA A 76 -7.27 -23.18 -18.50
CA ALA A 76 -6.91 -22.47 -17.28
C ALA A 76 -5.45 -21.98 -17.33
N ARG A 77 -5.07 -21.39 -18.47
CA ARG A 77 -3.68 -21.01 -18.76
C ARG A 77 -3.11 -19.97 -17.81
N TYR A 78 -3.94 -19.11 -17.23
CA TYR A 78 -3.56 -18.12 -16.23
C TYR A 78 -4.53 -18.18 -15.05
N ALA A 79 -4.02 -18.02 -13.83
CA ALA A 79 -4.84 -17.96 -12.64
C ALA A 79 -4.15 -17.20 -11.50
N VAL A 80 -4.97 -16.67 -10.58
CA VAL A 80 -4.53 -16.13 -9.30
C VAL A 80 -4.67 -17.23 -8.26
N PHE A 81 -3.62 -17.45 -7.46
CA PHE A 81 -3.55 -18.47 -6.43
C PHE A 81 -3.33 -17.86 -5.06
N LEU A 82 -3.74 -18.62 -4.03
CA LEU A 82 -3.39 -18.36 -2.64
C LEU A 82 -2.89 -19.65 -2.00
N LEU A 83 -1.69 -19.58 -1.43
CA LEU A 83 -1.16 -20.53 -0.48
C LEU A 83 -1.41 -19.98 0.92
N LYS A 84 -2.32 -20.63 1.65
CA LYS A 84 -2.68 -20.26 3.02
C LYS A 84 -2.72 -21.51 3.89
N ASP A 85 -2.07 -21.47 5.04
CA ASP A 85 -2.01 -22.61 5.98
C ASP A 85 -1.55 -23.91 5.28
N GLY A 86 -0.56 -23.81 4.37
CA GLY A 86 -0.06 -24.92 3.55
C GLY A 86 -1.02 -25.42 2.46
N ARG A 87 -2.18 -24.79 2.28
CA ARG A 87 -3.19 -25.16 1.29
C ARG A 87 -3.16 -24.21 0.10
N LEU A 88 -2.84 -24.76 -1.06
CA LEU A 88 -2.84 -24.03 -2.33
C LEU A 88 -4.21 -24.11 -3.00
N ARG A 89 -4.78 -22.97 -3.37
CA ARG A 89 -6.07 -22.87 -4.08
C ARG A 89 -6.03 -21.83 -5.19
N SER A 90 -6.79 -22.06 -6.26
CA SER A 90 -7.09 -21.03 -7.25
C SER A 90 -8.21 -20.11 -6.74
N LEU A 91 -8.08 -18.81 -7.02
CA LEU A 91 -9.05 -17.78 -6.66
C LEU A 91 -9.80 -17.27 -7.89
N ALA A 92 -9.08 -17.04 -8.99
CA ALA A 92 -9.62 -16.63 -10.28
C ALA A 92 -8.85 -17.34 -11.39
N VAL A 93 -9.52 -17.71 -12.46
CA VAL A 93 -8.94 -18.50 -13.56
C VAL A 93 -9.39 -17.90 -14.90
N ALA A 94 -8.47 -17.76 -15.85
CA ALA A 94 -8.78 -17.29 -17.19
C ALA A 94 -9.82 -18.21 -17.86
N GLY A 95 -10.69 -17.63 -18.69
CA GLY A 95 -11.85 -18.31 -19.28
C GLY A 95 -13.03 -18.49 -18.33
N ARG A 96 -12.92 -18.14 -17.04
CA ARG A 96 -14.05 -18.14 -16.11
C ARG A 96 -14.75 -16.78 -16.09
N PRO A 97 -16.07 -16.75 -15.77
CA PRO A 97 -16.82 -15.50 -15.71
C PRO A 97 -16.18 -14.47 -14.78
N ALA A 98 -16.11 -13.22 -15.23
CA ALA A 98 -15.73 -12.11 -14.37
C ALA A 98 -16.97 -11.46 -13.75
N PRO A 99 -16.91 -10.96 -12.49
CA PRO A 99 -18.05 -10.31 -11.84
C PRO A 99 -18.64 -9.10 -12.58
N THR A 100 -17.86 -8.50 -13.48
CA THR A 100 -18.22 -7.31 -14.26
C THR A 100 -18.75 -7.62 -15.65
N GLY A 101 -18.92 -8.89 -16.00
CA GLY A 101 -19.27 -9.33 -17.36
C GLY A 101 -18.09 -9.95 -18.10
N GLY A 102 -18.39 -10.70 -19.17
CA GLY A 102 -17.40 -11.46 -19.92
C GLY A 102 -16.69 -12.55 -19.11
N THR A 103 -15.49 -12.92 -19.56
CA THR A 103 -14.61 -13.87 -18.86
C THR A 103 -13.24 -13.27 -18.61
N PHE A 104 -12.55 -13.71 -17.56
CA PHE A 104 -11.17 -13.31 -17.30
C PHE A 104 -10.22 -13.81 -18.38
N THR A 105 -9.16 -13.05 -18.66
CA THR A 105 -8.15 -13.42 -19.67
C THR A 105 -6.74 -13.43 -19.10
N VAL A 106 -6.36 -12.40 -18.36
CA VAL A 106 -5.03 -12.20 -17.77
C VAL A 106 -5.20 -11.56 -16.39
N PHE A 107 -4.24 -11.82 -15.51
CA PHE A 107 -4.16 -11.26 -14.17
C PHE A 107 -2.80 -10.62 -13.94
N ASN A 108 -2.76 -9.52 -13.19
CA ASN A 108 -1.53 -8.85 -12.77
C ASN A 108 -1.77 -8.10 -11.46
N ASP A 109 -0.72 -7.48 -10.92
CA ASP A 109 -0.78 -6.59 -9.76
C ASP A 109 -1.45 -7.24 -8.54
N VAL A 110 -1.03 -8.47 -8.22
CA VAL A 110 -1.56 -9.21 -7.08
C VAL A 110 -1.02 -8.61 -5.79
N VAL A 111 -1.92 -8.28 -4.87
CA VAL A 111 -1.60 -7.82 -3.52
C VAL A 111 -2.43 -8.56 -2.49
N LEU A 112 -1.88 -8.71 -1.28
CA LEU A 112 -2.42 -9.56 -0.24
C LEU A 112 -2.49 -8.81 1.09
N SER A 113 -3.67 -8.82 1.71
CA SER A 113 -3.84 -8.29 3.06
C SER A 113 -3.55 -9.35 4.13
N ALA A 114 -3.31 -8.87 5.35
CA ALA A 114 -3.14 -9.73 6.52
C ALA A 114 -4.37 -10.65 6.77
N ARG A 115 -5.56 -10.29 6.26
CA ARG A 115 -6.79 -11.09 6.41
C ARG A 115 -6.96 -12.16 5.33
N ALA A 116 -5.92 -12.44 4.54
CA ALA A 116 -5.97 -13.30 3.37
C ALA A 116 -6.98 -12.81 2.31
N THR A 117 -7.15 -11.49 2.23
CA THR A 117 -7.87 -10.84 1.14
C THR A 117 -6.87 -10.58 0.01
N VAL A 118 -7.16 -11.10 -1.18
CA VAL A 118 -6.32 -10.89 -2.36
C VAL A 118 -6.99 -9.86 -3.24
N VAL A 119 -6.26 -8.82 -3.63
CA VAL A 119 -6.68 -7.92 -4.70
C VAL A 119 -5.77 -8.16 -5.90
N PHE A 120 -6.36 -8.14 -7.09
CA PHE A 120 -5.62 -8.31 -8.33
C PHE A 120 -6.29 -7.49 -9.42
N LEU A 121 -5.48 -7.07 -10.40
CA LEU A 121 -5.99 -6.55 -11.65
C LEU A 121 -6.35 -7.72 -12.57
N GLY A 122 -7.56 -7.70 -13.12
CA GLY A 122 -8.04 -8.68 -14.08
C GLY A 122 -8.45 -8.03 -15.39
N ARG A 123 -8.00 -8.58 -16.51
CA ARG A 123 -8.51 -8.24 -17.84
C ARG A 123 -9.67 -9.16 -18.20
N THR A 124 -10.68 -8.64 -18.88
CA THR A 124 -11.87 -9.41 -19.28
C THR A 124 -12.14 -9.31 -20.78
N THR A 125 -13.02 -10.18 -21.27
CA THR A 125 -13.55 -10.12 -22.64
C THR A 125 -14.71 -9.13 -22.80
N ASP A 126 -15.15 -8.47 -21.73
CA ASP A 126 -16.22 -7.47 -21.82
C ASP A 126 -15.72 -6.22 -22.57
N PRO A 127 -16.49 -5.68 -23.55
CA PRO A 127 -16.02 -4.53 -24.34
C PRO A 127 -15.94 -3.23 -23.54
N VAL A 128 -16.71 -3.09 -22.46
CA VAL A 128 -16.70 -1.91 -21.59
C VAL A 128 -15.80 -2.17 -20.38
N ALA A 129 -16.12 -3.21 -19.61
CA ALA A 129 -15.40 -3.63 -18.41
C ALA A 129 -14.18 -4.51 -18.73
N HIS A 130 -13.45 -4.16 -19.79
CA HIS A 130 -12.30 -4.89 -20.33
C HIS A 130 -11.14 -5.04 -19.32
N GLN A 131 -11.16 -4.28 -18.23
CA GLN A 131 -10.25 -4.41 -17.10
C GLN A 131 -10.90 -3.94 -15.80
N GLY A 132 -10.47 -4.50 -14.67
CA GLY A 132 -10.89 -4.06 -13.34
C GLY A 132 -9.94 -4.49 -12.23
N LEU A 133 -10.12 -3.92 -11.05
CA LEU A 133 -9.55 -4.43 -9.81
C LEU A 133 -10.60 -5.32 -9.13
N TYR A 134 -10.20 -6.52 -8.75
CA TYR A 134 -11.06 -7.52 -8.14
C TYR A 134 -10.51 -7.92 -6.79
N LEU A 135 -11.43 -8.25 -5.88
CA LEU A 135 -11.12 -8.68 -4.52
C LEU A 135 -11.63 -10.09 -4.34
N ALA A 136 -10.73 -10.99 -3.92
CA ALA A 136 -11.03 -12.38 -3.60
C ALA A 136 -10.87 -12.64 -2.09
N ARG A 137 -11.92 -13.18 -1.48
CA ARG A 137 -11.91 -13.56 -0.06
C ARG A 137 -12.94 -14.66 0.18
N ALA A 138 -12.60 -15.63 1.03
CA ALA A 138 -13.53 -16.69 1.45
C ALA A 138 -14.23 -17.42 0.28
N GLY A 139 -13.53 -17.60 -0.85
CA GLY A 139 -14.05 -18.30 -2.03
C GLY A 139 -14.94 -17.45 -2.94
N THR A 140 -15.16 -16.18 -2.63
CA THR A 140 -15.87 -15.25 -3.52
C THR A 140 -14.89 -14.29 -4.18
N VAL A 141 -15.22 -13.89 -5.41
CA VAL A 141 -14.53 -12.82 -6.16
C VAL A 141 -15.55 -11.75 -6.47
N GLY A 142 -15.27 -10.51 -6.04
CA GLY A 142 -16.08 -9.33 -6.34
C GLY A 142 -15.26 -8.27 -7.06
N ALA A 143 -15.93 -7.34 -7.73
CA ALA A 143 -15.27 -6.18 -8.31
C ALA A 143 -15.12 -5.07 -7.27
N VAL A 144 -13.93 -4.47 -7.22
CA VAL A 144 -13.69 -3.23 -6.48
C VAL A 144 -14.06 -2.03 -7.37
N VAL A 145 -13.54 -2.04 -8.60
CA VAL A 145 -13.78 -1.03 -9.62
C VAL A 145 -13.49 -1.64 -10.99
N ALA A 146 -14.18 -1.18 -12.04
CA ALA A 146 -13.99 -1.63 -13.41
C ALA A 146 -13.96 -0.48 -14.40
N ALA A 147 -13.32 -0.69 -15.55
CA ALA A 147 -13.33 0.26 -16.65
C ALA A 147 -14.77 0.54 -17.10
N GLY A 148 -15.02 1.78 -17.52
CA GLY A 148 -16.35 2.30 -17.85
C GLY A 148 -17.16 2.81 -16.67
N GLN A 149 -16.76 2.53 -15.42
CA GLN A 149 -17.42 3.12 -14.26
C GLN A 149 -17.07 4.62 -14.11
N PRO A 150 -18.02 5.47 -13.65
CA PRO A 150 -17.75 6.88 -13.41
C PRO A 150 -16.61 7.09 -12.41
N ALA A 151 -15.72 8.03 -12.69
CA ALA A 151 -14.63 8.36 -11.78
C ALA A 151 -14.97 9.59 -10.91
N PRO A 152 -14.56 9.63 -9.63
CA PRO A 152 -14.88 10.74 -8.72
C PRO A 152 -14.40 12.12 -9.19
N ALA A 153 -13.31 12.17 -9.97
CA ALA A 153 -12.77 13.41 -10.54
C ALA A 153 -13.36 13.76 -11.92
N GLY A 154 -14.40 13.04 -12.37
CA GLY A 154 -15.07 13.22 -13.65
C GLY A 154 -14.60 12.26 -14.74
N GLY A 155 -15.44 12.08 -15.77
CA GLY A 155 -15.22 11.04 -16.78
C GLY A 155 -15.49 9.63 -16.24
N ALA A 156 -14.91 8.63 -16.90
CA ALA A 156 -14.99 7.22 -16.50
C ALA A 156 -13.58 6.65 -16.35
N PHE A 157 -13.43 5.65 -15.48
CA PHE A 157 -12.19 4.89 -15.37
C PHE A 157 -11.92 4.14 -16.66
N THR A 158 -10.67 4.16 -17.11
CA THR A 158 -10.22 3.47 -18.33
C THR A 158 -9.14 2.44 -18.07
N ASP A 159 -8.37 2.60 -16.99
CA ASP A 159 -7.23 1.76 -16.66
C ASP A 159 -6.89 1.89 -15.16
N PHE A 160 -6.19 0.89 -14.63
CA PHE A 160 -5.81 0.80 -13.21
C PHE A 160 -4.38 0.31 -13.07
N ALA A 161 -3.68 0.73 -12.02
CA ALA A 161 -2.33 0.27 -11.73
C ALA A 161 -2.02 0.35 -10.22
N ASN A 162 -0.98 -0.36 -9.82
CA ASN A 162 -0.34 -0.26 -8.51
C ASN A 162 -1.33 -0.32 -7.33
N PRO A 163 -2.25 -1.31 -7.30
CA PRO A 163 -3.12 -1.51 -6.16
C PRO A 163 -2.28 -1.82 -4.92
N THR A 164 -2.78 -1.38 -3.78
CA THR A 164 -2.28 -1.75 -2.45
C THR A 164 -3.49 -2.00 -1.56
N ILE A 165 -3.32 -2.82 -0.52
CA ILE A 165 -4.39 -3.15 0.41
C ILE A 165 -3.85 -3.14 1.84
N ASN A 166 -4.60 -2.56 2.78
CA ASN A 166 -4.23 -2.59 4.19
C ASN A 166 -4.97 -3.71 4.96
N GLY A 167 -4.64 -3.86 6.25
CA GLY A 167 -5.25 -4.88 7.12
C GLY A 167 -6.74 -4.69 7.42
N ASN A 168 -7.37 -3.60 6.96
CA ASN A 168 -8.81 -3.34 7.05
C ASN A 168 -9.52 -3.53 5.69
N ASP A 169 -8.83 -4.13 4.72
CA ASP A 169 -9.32 -4.35 3.35
C ASP A 169 -9.65 -3.06 2.60
N VAL A 170 -9.03 -1.94 3.00
CA VAL A 170 -9.05 -0.70 2.23
C VAL A 170 -8.01 -0.83 1.12
N VAL A 171 -8.48 -0.69 -0.12
CA VAL A 171 -7.67 -0.70 -1.33
C VAL A 171 -7.33 0.73 -1.70
N ALA A 172 -6.08 1.00 -2.06
CA ALA A 172 -5.69 2.21 -2.76
C ALA A 172 -5.07 1.85 -4.11
N PHE A 173 -5.33 2.63 -5.15
CA PHE A 173 -4.89 2.31 -6.51
C PHE A 173 -4.70 3.57 -7.35
N VAL A 174 -3.88 3.46 -8.38
CA VAL A 174 -3.79 4.45 -9.45
C VAL A 174 -4.90 4.16 -10.47
N GLY A 175 -5.73 5.15 -10.78
CA GLY A 175 -6.80 5.04 -11.76
C GLY A 175 -6.66 6.09 -12.85
N ARG A 176 -6.74 5.67 -14.12
CA ARG A 176 -6.79 6.59 -15.28
C ARG A 176 -8.21 6.86 -15.69
N MET A 177 -8.46 8.07 -16.17
CA MET A 177 -9.79 8.56 -16.47
C MET A 177 -9.87 9.16 -17.88
N SER A 178 -11.05 9.07 -18.50
CA SER A 178 -11.27 9.55 -19.86
C SER A 178 -11.24 11.08 -20.04
N ARG A 179 -11.23 11.88 -18.95
CA ARG A 179 -11.25 13.35 -18.99
C ARG A 179 -10.54 14.02 -17.80
N ALA A 180 -10.19 15.29 -18.01
CA ALA A 180 -9.81 16.38 -17.08
C ALA A 180 -8.62 16.16 -16.12
N ALA A 181 -8.45 14.96 -15.56
CA ALA A 181 -7.23 14.52 -14.91
C ALA A 181 -6.92 13.13 -15.49
N ALA A 182 -5.80 12.98 -16.20
CA ALA A 182 -5.49 11.74 -16.90
C ALA A 182 -5.33 10.54 -15.93
N GLU A 183 -5.00 10.82 -14.66
CA GLU A 183 -4.70 9.83 -13.64
C GLU A 183 -4.88 10.40 -12.23
N GLY A 184 -5.19 9.56 -11.26
CA GLY A 184 -5.29 9.92 -9.84
C GLY A 184 -5.07 8.71 -8.93
N ILE A 185 -4.87 8.97 -7.64
CA ILE A 185 -4.83 7.93 -6.59
C ILE A 185 -6.20 7.90 -5.92
N PHE A 186 -6.80 6.72 -5.90
CA PHE A 186 -8.13 6.47 -5.35
C PHE A 186 -8.05 5.47 -4.21
N THR A 187 -9.02 5.50 -3.30
CA THR A 187 -9.11 4.51 -2.23
C THR A 187 -10.56 4.11 -1.97
N THR A 188 -10.77 2.87 -1.53
CA THR A 188 -12.09 2.33 -1.17
C THR A 188 -12.42 2.66 0.29
N GLY A 189 -13.60 3.21 0.57
CA GLY A 189 -14.11 3.37 1.93
C GLY A 189 -15.53 3.93 1.95
N GLU A 190 -16.26 3.73 3.05
CA GLU A 190 -17.41 4.58 3.37
C GLU A 190 -16.88 5.87 4.01
N GLY A 191 -16.89 6.99 3.28
CA GLY A 191 -16.54 8.27 3.89
C GLY A 191 -16.18 9.38 2.92
N VAL A 192 -17.14 10.30 2.74
CA VAL A 192 -17.12 11.69 2.24
C VAL A 192 -16.08 12.01 1.14
N PRO A 193 -16.51 12.43 -0.07
CA PRO A 193 -15.58 12.95 -1.06
C PRO A 193 -14.80 14.12 -0.48
N VAL A 194 -13.48 13.95 -0.33
CA VAL A 194 -12.59 15.07 -0.09
C VAL A 194 -12.56 15.87 -1.40
N LEU A 195 -13.39 16.91 -1.45
CA LEU A 195 -13.30 17.92 -2.48
C LEU A 195 -11.87 18.50 -2.44
N PRO A 196 -11.15 18.58 -3.57
CA PRO A 196 -9.89 19.30 -3.61
C PRO A 196 -10.18 20.78 -3.36
N GLY A 197 -9.72 21.32 -2.22
CA GLY A 197 -9.85 22.76 -1.95
C GLY A 197 -9.86 23.25 -0.52
N ARG A 198 -9.64 22.41 0.51
CA ARG A 198 -9.43 22.93 1.87
C ARG A 198 -8.21 22.31 2.53
N GLN A 199 -7.07 22.95 2.33
CA GLN A 199 -6.05 22.96 3.39
C GLN A 199 -6.75 23.41 4.68
N PRO A 200 -6.62 22.69 5.81
CA PRO A 200 -6.81 23.34 7.09
C PRO A 200 -5.88 24.54 7.09
N CYS A 201 -6.43 25.74 7.26
CA CYS A 201 -5.62 26.95 7.43
C CYS A 201 -4.51 26.61 8.41
N ALA A 202 -3.26 26.65 7.94
CA ALA A 202 -2.11 26.64 8.81
C ALA A 202 -2.34 27.72 9.87
N GLU A 203 -2.14 27.36 11.13
CA GLU A 203 -2.03 28.30 12.23
C GLU A 203 -1.17 29.48 11.78
N ARG A 204 -1.71 30.70 11.92
CA ARG A 204 -0.96 31.94 11.64
C ARG A 204 0.35 31.90 12.43
N PRO A 205 1.52 31.93 11.78
CA PRO A 205 2.75 32.22 12.50
C PRO A 205 2.68 33.65 13.04
N GLY A 206 3.11 33.79 14.29
CA GLY A 206 3.03 35.01 15.08
C GLY A 206 3.61 36.25 14.40
N ARG A 207 3.07 37.39 14.82
CA ARG A 207 3.47 38.76 14.47
C ARG A 207 5.00 38.92 14.41
N PRO A 208 5.56 39.61 13.39
CA PRO A 208 6.92 40.12 13.52
C PRO A 208 6.91 41.32 14.48
N ARG A 209 7.73 41.24 15.54
CA ARG A 209 8.11 42.39 16.36
C ARG A 209 9.32 43.08 15.74
N LEU A 210 9.19 44.40 15.64
CA LEU A 210 10.20 45.47 15.66
C LEU A 210 11.07 45.70 14.40
N HIS A 211 10.97 46.90 13.82
CA HIS A 211 11.95 47.97 14.05
C HIS A 211 11.33 49.36 13.84
N ARG A 212 12.03 50.38 14.35
CA ARG A 212 11.59 51.66 14.95
C ARG A 212 11.76 52.84 13.97
N LEU A 213 11.23 54.02 14.38
CA LEU A 213 11.50 55.42 13.91
C LEU A 213 10.51 55.90 12.82
N HIS A 214 9.81 57.04 12.87
CA HIS A 214 9.95 58.34 13.56
C HIS A 214 8.57 59.05 13.68
N GLY A 215 8.38 59.92 14.68
CA GLY A 215 7.42 61.05 14.65
C GLY A 215 6.54 61.22 15.90
N PRO A 216 6.62 62.34 16.65
CA PRO A 216 5.83 62.58 17.87
C PRO A 216 4.42 63.17 17.59
N PRO A 217 3.50 63.15 18.58
CA PRO A 217 2.06 63.18 18.37
C PRO A 217 1.47 64.60 18.46
N ARG A 218 0.35 64.85 17.78
CA ARG A 218 -0.52 66.01 18.05
C ARG A 218 -1.99 65.62 17.96
N GLY A 219 -2.75 65.99 19.01
CA GLY A 219 -4.18 66.28 18.90
C GLY A 219 -5.11 65.36 19.69
N VAL A 220 -5.28 65.67 20.98
CA VAL A 220 -6.36 65.16 21.85
C VAL A 220 -7.62 66.03 21.66
N ARG A 221 -8.79 65.44 21.97
CA ARG A 221 -10.12 66.03 22.25
C ARG A 221 -11.06 66.10 21.04
N GLY A 222 -12.32 65.68 21.11
CA GLY A 222 -13.10 65.17 22.24
C GLY A 222 -14.58 65.05 21.86
N VAL A 223 -15.30 64.22 22.64
CA VAL A 223 -16.68 64.42 23.11
C VAL A 223 -17.85 64.37 22.09
N ARG A 224 -18.49 63.20 22.12
CA ARG A 224 -19.93 62.82 21.97
C ARG A 224 -20.97 63.88 22.46
N PRO A 225 -22.31 63.65 22.43
CA PRO A 225 -23.21 63.00 21.44
C PRO A 225 -24.62 63.67 21.32
N ARG A 226 -25.54 63.02 20.57
CA ARG A 226 -27.04 63.10 20.62
C ARG A 226 -27.66 64.42 20.09
N ARG A 227 -28.70 64.39 19.25
CA ARG A 227 -30.06 63.87 19.53
C ARG A 227 -30.80 63.41 18.26
N ARG A 228 -31.80 62.59 18.52
CA ARG A 228 -32.64 61.76 17.63
C ARG A 228 -34.04 62.44 17.46
N PRO A 229 -35.05 61.79 16.85
CA PRO A 229 -35.84 62.11 15.64
C PRO A 229 -37.21 62.76 16.02
N PRO A 230 -38.40 62.53 15.39
CA PRO A 230 -38.82 62.04 14.06
C PRO A 230 -39.93 62.91 13.38
N ARG A 231 -40.35 62.57 12.14
CA ARG A 231 -41.76 62.56 11.62
C ARG A 231 -41.75 62.13 10.15
N ALA A 232 -42.28 60.95 9.79
CA ALA A 232 -43.69 60.62 9.54
C ALA A 232 -44.23 61.20 8.23
N GLY A 233 -44.62 60.32 7.30
CA GLY A 233 -45.31 60.67 6.07
C GLY A 233 -45.42 59.49 5.10
N ARG A 234 -46.39 58.59 5.33
CA ARG A 234 -46.95 57.70 4.31
C ARG A 234 -47.68 58.57 3.27
N HIS A 235 -47.66 58.19 1.99
CA HIS A 235 -48.86 57.80 1.24
C HIS A 235 -48.53 57.38 -0.20
N HIS A 236 -49.25 56.35 -0.65
CA HIS A 236 -49.51 55.90 -2.03
C HIS A 236 -49.75 57.09 -2.99
N ARG A 237 -49.49 57.04 -4.29
CA ARG A 237 -49.59 55.98 -5.31
C ARG A 237 -48.52 56.17 -6.38
#